data_AF-A0A1X2HJT1-F1
#
_entry.id   AF-A0A1X2HJT1-F1
#
_cell.length_a   1.000
_cell.length_b   1.000
_cell.length_c   1.000
_cell.angle_alpha   90.00
_cell.angle_beta   90.00
_cell.angle_gamma   90.00
#
_symmetry.space_group_name_H-M   'P 1'
#
loop_
_entity.id
_entity.type
_entity.pdbx_description
1 polymer ?
#
loop_
_entity_poly.entity_id
_entity_poly.type
_entity_poly.pdbx_seq_one_letter_code
_entity_poly.pdbx_strand_id
1 'polypeptide(L)'
;MPNDPIAPHSAPIAAYMSAHTATNLAYVKYFGEQPDAISATFKSLDSQGFKLDYTLEDGSQGECFIPFKTPLAKREDIRPVLENMAKEAETALGLPSSLAGPPPLKAIAKAMYAGVTDLYTPPNPSVPLDAFYPVPGVGVAGGCALFGALALAAYYPGLLKSQGQQNARLVIRGIAGIHIVEGLATVFICLRRGWYSPKNTIKWTLQTLLFGFGSLRQLKRHAAHVRAS
;
A
#
# COMPACT_ATOMS: atom_id res chain seq x y z
N MET A 1 -30.47 -0.98 6.43
CA MET A 1 -30.74 0.18 5.56
C MET A 1 -30.18 -0.13 4.18
N PRO A 2 -30.98 -0.30 3.11
CA PRO A 2 -30.50 -0.93 1.87
C PRO A 2 -29.60 -0.07 0.97
N ASN A 3 -29.19 1.13 1.39
CA ASN A 3 -28.38 2.02 0.55
C ASN A 3 -27.44 2.90 1.40
N ASP A 4 -26.72 2.27 2.32
CA ASP A 4 -25.67 2.96 3.06
C ASP A 4 -24.47 3.24 2.15
N PRO A 5 -24.04 4.52 1.97
CA PRO A 5 -22.97 4.87 1.04
C PRO A 5 -21.58 4.42 1.52
N ILE A 6 -21.45 4.03 2.79
CA ILE A 6 -20.19 3.69 3.43
C ILE A 6 -20.03 2.17 3.59
N ALA A 7 -21.13 1.45 3.86
CA ALA A 7 -21.11 0.01 4.13
C ALA A 7 -20.39 -0.84 3.05
N PRO A 8 -20.49 -0.56 1.73
CA PRO A 8 -19.70 -1.26 0.72
C PRO A 8 -18.18 -1.15 0.88
N HIS A 9 -17.71 -0.10 1.57
CA HIS A 9 -16.30 0.17 1.85
C HIS A 9 -15.86 -0.34 3.23
N SER A 10 -16.74 -1.01 3.97
CA SER A 10 -16.52 -1.43 5.35
C SER A 10 -15.40 -2.46 5.51
N ALA A 11 -15.44 -3.55 4.73
CA ALA A 11 -14.44 -4.63 4.79
C ALA A 11 -13.00 -4.15 4.58
N PRO A 12 -12.67 -3.34 3.54
CA PRO A 12 -11.30 -2.89 3.35
C PRO A 12 -10.78 -2.00 4.48
N ILE A 13 -11.64 -1.18 5.05
CA ILE A 13 -11.29 -0.26 6.14
C ILE A 13 -11.15 -1.02 7.46
N ALA A 14 -12.04 -1.97 7.74
CA ALA A 14 -11.96 -2.84 8.91
C ALA A 14 -10.67 -3.68 8.91
N ALA A 15 -10.25 -4.19 7.75
CA ALA A 15 -8.98 -4.91 7.62
C ALA A 15 -7.77 -4.04 7.97
N TYR A 16 -7.78 -2.78 7.54
CA TYR A 16 -6.74 -1.79 7.86
C TYR A 16 -6.74 -1.43 9.35
N MET A 17 -7.90 -1.04 9.88
CA MET A 17 -8.06 -0.65 11.29
C MET A 17 -7.78 -1.80 12.25
N SER A 18 -8.04 -3.05 11.86
CA SER A 18 -7.71 -4.24 12.65
C SER A 18 -6.22 -4.35 13.03
N ALA A 19 -5.33 -3.70 12.28
CA ALA A 19 -3.90 -3.71 12.58
C ALA A 19 -3.46 -2.57 13.49
N HIS A 20 -4.34 -1.59 13.74
CA HIS A 20 -4.16 -0.49 14.66
C HIS A 20 -4.79 -0.83 16.02
N THR A 21 -4.27 -1.88 16.65
CA THR A 21 -4.84 -2.45 17.89
C THR A 21 -4.87 -1.44 19.04
N ALA A 22 -3.85 -0.58 19.15
CA ALA A 22 -3.80 0.49 20.14
C ALA A 22 -4.91 1.53 19.94
N THR A 23 -5.15 1.96 18.69
CA THR A 23 -6.24 2.88 18.35
C THR A 23 -7.60 2.26 18.63
N ASN A 24 -7.80 1.00 18.22
CA ASN A 24 -9.06 0.29 18.48
C ASN A 24 -9.33 0.17 19.97
N LEU A 25 -8.30 -0.11 20.76
CA LEU A 25 -8.42 -0.18 22.21
C LEU A 25 -8.77 1.19 22.80
N ALA A 26 -8.15 2.27 22.32
CA ALA A 26 -8.48 3.63 22.74
C ALA A 26 -9.95 3.98 22.44
N TYR A 27 -10.46 3.61 21.27
CA TYR A 27 -11.88 3.80 20.93
C TYR A 27 -12.82 3.09 21.92
N VAL A 28 -12.54 1.83 22.21
CA VAL A 28 -13.38 1.02 23.11
C VAL A 28 -13.34 1.57 24.54
N LYS A 29 -12.15 1.95 25.04
CA LYS A 29 -12.00 2.51 26.39
C LYS A 29 -12.69 3.87 26.54
N TYR A 30 -12.54 4.73 25.53
CA TYR A 30 -13.05 6.10 25.60
C TYR A 30 -14.51 6.23 25.16
N PHE A 31 -14.84 5.88 23.91
CA PHE A 31 -16.19 6.04 23.37
C PHE A 31 -17.11 4.86 23.66
N GLY A 32 -16.55 3.66 23.83
CA GLY A 32 -17.31 2.47 24.24
C GLY A 32 -17.53 2.39 25.75
N GLU A 33 -16.91 3.29 26.53
CA GLU A 33 -16.98 3.33 28.00
C GLU A 33 -16.60 2.00 28.66
N GLN A 34 -15.65 1.25 28.05
CA GLN A 34 -15.14 -0.02 28.58
C GLN A 34 -13.68 0.14 29.05
N PRO A 35 -13.42 0.75 30.22
CA PRO A 35 -12.06 1.03 30.69
C PRO A 35 -11.21 -0.23 30.88
N ASP A 36 -11.85 -1.36 31.22
CA ASP A 36 -11.21 -2.65 31.50
C ASP A 36 -10.94 -3.49 30.24
N ALA A 37 -11.18 -2.94 29.05
CA ALA A 37 -10.79 -3.61 27.82
C ALA A 37 -9.26 -3.77 27.74
N ILE A 38 -8.81 -4.94 27.32
CA ILE A 38 -7.39 -5.26 27.10
C ILE A 38 -7.02 -5.42 25.62
N SER A 39 -8.02 -5.70 24.77
CA SER A 39 -7.81 -5.76 23.32
C SER A 39 -9.10 -5.37 22.57
N ALA A 40 -8.94 -4.90 21.34
CA ALA A 40 -10.06 -4.53 20.48
C ALA A 40 -9.73 -4.73 18.99
N THR A 41 -10.73 -5.15 18.22
CA THR A 41 -10.65 -5.40 16.78
C THR A 41 -11.78 -4.68 16.05
N PHE A 42 -11.42 -3.86 15.07
CA PHE A 42 -12.37 -3.18 14.21
C PHE A 42 -13.07 -4.17 13.27
N LYS A 43 -14.41 -4.23 13.29
CA LYS A 43 -15.19 -5.23 12.55
C LYS A 43 -15.84 -4.70 11.30
N SER A 44 -16.52 -3.56 11.42
CA SER A 44 -17.27 -2.96 10.31
C SER A 44 -17.56 -1.50 10.61
N LEU A 45 -17.89 -0.75 9.57
CA LEU A 45 -18.49 0.58 9.67
C LEU A 45 -19.60 0.77 8.64
N ASP A 46 -20.42 1.78 8.89
CA ASP A 46 -21.46 2.30 8.00
C ASP A 46 -21.50 3.82 8.08
N SER A 47 -22.52 4.48 7.52
CA SER A 47 -22.65 5.94 7.57
C SER A 47 -22.88 6.49 8.98
N GLN A 48 -23.34 5.67 9.93
CA GLN A 48 -23.73 6.10 11.26
C GLN A 48 -22.62 5.91 12.28
N GLY A 49 -21.73 4.94 12.07
CA GLY A 49 -20.68 4.64 13.03
C GLY A 49 -19.88 3.41 12.66
N PHE A 50 -19.25 2.82 13.66
CA PHE A 50 -18.43 1.62 13.49
C PHE A 50 -18.54 0.66 14.67
N LYS A 51 -18.30 -0.61 14.38
CA LYS A 51 -18.36 -1.72 15.33
C LYS A 51 -16.96 -2.23 15.66
N LEU A 52 -16.72 -2.48 16.94
CA LEU A 52 -15.54 -3.18 17.42
C LEU A 52 -15.93 -4.37 18.28
N ASP A 53 -15.19 -5.45 18.14
CA ASP A 53 -15.14 -6.51 19.14
C ASP A 53 -14.04 -6.18 20.15
N TYR A 54 -14.28 -6.43 21.44
CA TYR A 54 -13.29 -6.24 22.49
C TYR A 54 -13.24 -7.42 23.45
N THR A 55 -12.15 -7.50 24.21
CA THR A 55 -11.97 -8.48 25.29
C THR A 55 -11.60 -7.76 26.57
N LEU A 56 -12.24 -8.14 27.68
CA LEU A 56 -11.98 -7.61 29.03
C LEU A 56 -10.90 -8.43 29.74
N GLU A 57 -10.43 -7.94 30.89
CA GLU A 57 -9.41 -8.61 31.72
C GLU A 57 -9.82 -10.02 32.18
N ASP A 58 -11.11 -10.26 32.39
CA ASP A 58 -11.67 -11.57 32.77
C ASP A 58 -11.77 -12.56 31.58
N GLY A 59 -11.37 -12.13 30.39
CA GLY A 59 -11.43 -12.91 29.16
C GLY A 59 -12.80 -12.89 28.47
N SER A 60 -13.80 -12.21 29.03
CA SER A 60 -15.10 -12.03 28.39
C SER A 60 -14.97 -11.17 27.12
N GLN A 61 -15.81 -11.46 26.13
CA GLN A 61 -15.84 -10.75 24.86
C GLN A 61 -17.12 -9.92 24.75
N GLY A 62 -17.00 -8.73 24.17
CA GLY A 62 -18.12 -7.84 23.90
C GLY A 62 -18.02 -7.22 22.50
N GLU A 63 -19.14 -6.66 22.03
CA GLU A 63 -19.21 -5.82 20.84
C GLU A 63 -19.69 -4.44 21.28
N CYS A 64 -19.06 -3.37 20.77
CA CYS A 64 -19.58 -2.03 20.92
C CYS A 64 -19.76 -1.35 19.55
N PHE A 65 -20.78 -0.50 19.46
CA PHE A 65 -21.02 0.37 18.31
C PHE A 65 -20.76 1.80 18.73
N ILE A 66 -19.84 2.47 18.03
CA ILE A 66 -19.46 3.85 18.28
C ILE A 66 -20.08 4.71 17.17
N PRO A 67 -21.04 5.59 17.49
CA PRO A 67 -21.64 6.47 16.50
C PRO A 67 -20.68 7.59 16.10
N PHE A 68 -20.73 7.99 14.84
CA PHE A 68 -20.14 9.25 14.40
C PHE A 68 -20.98 10.42 14.91
N LYS A 69 -20.31 11.51 15.27
CA LYS A 69 -20.99 12.77 15.65
C LYS A 69 -21.89 13.30 14.54
N THR A 70 -21.51 13.07 13.29
CA THR A 70 -22.30 13.41 12.12
C THR A 70 -22.25 12.23 11.15
N PRO A 71 -23.42 11.77 10.65
CA PRO A 71 -23.45 10.72 9.65
C PRO A 71 -22.57 11.02 8.44
N LEU A 72 -21.79 10.04 8.01
CA LEU A 72 -20.92 10.15 6.86
C LEU A 72 -21.71 9.94 5.58
N ALA A 73 -21.64 10.92 4.68
CA ALA A 73 -22.28 10.84 3.38
C ALA A 73 -21.34 10.27 2.31
N LYS A 74 -20.02 10.37 2.51
CA LYS A 74 -19.02 10.01 1.52
C LYS A 74 -17.86 9.23 2.13
N ARG A 75 -17.24 8.38 1.31
CA ARG A 75 -16.13 7.53 1.73
C ARG A 75 -14.91 8.34 2.19
N GLU A 76 -14.68 9.49 1.57
CA GLU A 76 -13.51 10.33 1.83
C GLU A 76 -13.52 10.89 3.26
N ASP A 77 -14.70 11.03 3.85
CA ASP A 77 -14.89 11.57 5.19
C ASP A 77 -14.54 10.56 6.29
N ILE A 78 -14.51 9.26 5.97
CA ILE A 78 -14.27 8.19 6.96
C ILE A 78 -12.93 8.38 7.64
N ARG A 79 -11.87 8.56 6.85
CA ARG A 79 -10.50 8.64 7.36
C ARG A 79 -10.28 9.84 8.29
N PRO A 80 -10.55 11.10 7.88
CA PRO A 80 -10.33 12.24 8.77
C PRO A 80 -11.20 12.15 10.03
N VAL A 81 -12.40 11.58 9.95
CA VAL A 81 -13.26 11.38 11.13
C VAL A 81 -12.65 10.35 12.09
N LEU A 82 -12.22 9.19 11.59
CA LEU A 82 -11.52 8.21 12.42
C LEU A 82 -10.22 8.78 12.99
N GLU A 83 -9.38 9.47 12.20
CA GLU A 83 -8.15 10.09 12.70
C GLU A 83 -8.41 11.12 13.81
N ASN A 84 -9.46 11.93 13.67
CA ASN A 84 -9.86 12.90 14.70
C ASN A 84 -10.40 12.21 15.96
N MET A 85 -11.27 11.21 15.82
CA MET A 85 -11.79 10.44 16.95
C MET A 85 -10.67 9.70 17.68
N ALA A 86 -9.69 9.14 16.95
CA ALA A 86 -8.54 8.48 17.54
C ALA A 86 -7.73 9.47 18.36
N LYS A 87 -7.43 10.64 17.79
CA LYS A 87 -6.71 11.71 18.49
C LYS A 87 -7.44 12.16 19.76
N GLU A 88 -8.76 12.29 19.69
CA GLU A 88 -9.60 12.63 20.86
C GLU A 88 -9.50 11.58 21.96
N ALA A 89 -9.70 10.29 21.61
CA ALA A 89 -9.60 9.18 22.56
C ALA A 89 -8.19 9.05 23.15
N GLU A 90 -7.16 9.14 22.33
CA GLU A 90 -5.76 9.07 22.75
C GLU A 90 -5.41 10.23 23.70
N THR A 91 -5.85 11.45 23.38
CA THR A 91 -5.61 12.62 24.23
C THR A 91 -6.32 12.48 25.58
N ALA A 92 -7.57 12.01 25.58
CA ALA A 92 -8.34 11.80 26.80
C ALA A 92 -7.74 10.71 27.71
N LEU A 93 -7.11 9.69 27.11
CA LEU A 93 -6.46 8.59 27.82
C LEU A 93 -4.97 8.86 28.13
N GLY A 94 -4.41 10.00 27.69
CA GLY A 94 -2.99 10.33 27.88
C GLY A 94 -2.04 9.44 27.05
N LEU A 95 -2.51 8.89 25.93
CA LEU A 95 -1.75 8.00 25.03
C LEU A 95 -1.06 8.78 23.90
N PRO A 96 0.09 8.30 23.39
CA PRO A 96 0.72 8.87 22.20
C PRO A 96 -0.10 8.56 20.94
N SER A 97 0.00 9.42 19.92
CA SER A 97 -0.80 9.24 18.70
C SER A 97 -0.36 8.02 17.89
N SER A 98 -1.28 7.07 17.68
CA SER A 98 -0.98 5.77 17.08
C SER A 98 -1.30 5.68 15.58
N LEU A 99 -2.10 6.61 15.05
CA LEU A 99 -2.35 6.75 13.61
C LEU A 99 -1.32 7.66 12.90
N ALA A 100 -0.46 8.34 13.65
CA ALA A 100 0.60 9.18 13.11
C ALA A 100 1.83 8.35 12.71
N GLY A 101 1.83 7.79 11.50
CA GLY A 101 2.99 7.06 10.97
C GLY A 101 2.66 6.10 9.84
N PRO A 102 3.68 5.49 9.19
CA PRO A 102 3.45 4.44 8.21
C PRO A 102 2.76 3.23 8.89
N PRO A 103 1.75 2.61 8.26
CA PRO A 103 1.01 1.51 8.86
C PRO A 103 1.92 0.31 9.16
N PRO A 104 1.63 -0.48 10.20
CA PRO A 104 2.41 -1.67 10.54
C PRO A 104 2.51 -2.64 9.34
N LEU A 105 3.64 -3.30 9.14
CA LEU A 105 3.82 -4.28 8.04
C LEU A 105 2.76 -5.39 8.04
N LYS A 106 2.28 -5.80 9.23
CA LYS A 106 1.18 -6.76 9.39
C LYS A 106 -0.15 -6.23 8.85
N ALA A 107 -0.40 -4.92 8.94
CA ALA A 107 -1.57 -4.25 8.36
C ALA A 107 -1.56 -4.33 6.84
N ILE A 108 -0.39 -4.04 6.26
CA ILE A 108 -0.18 -4.07 4.81
C ILE A 108 -0.39 -5.50 4.30
N ALA A 109 0.21 -6.50 4.96
CA ALA A 109 0.03 -7.90 4.59
C ALA A 109 -1.45 -8.33 4.67
N LYS A 110 -2.15 -8.01 5.77
CA LYS A 110 -3.57 -8.36 5.93
C LYS A 110 -4.47 -7.67 4.89
N ALA A 111 -4.22 -6.39 4.60
CA ALA A 111 -4.94 -5.65 3.57
C ALA A 111 -4.69 -6.22 2.16
N MET A 112 -3.46 -6.63 1.84
CA MET A 112 -3.14 -7.31 0.59
C MET A 112 -3.84 -8.67 0.46
N TYR A 113 -3.87 -9.47 1.53
CA TYR A 113 -4.60 -10.74 1.55
C TYR A 113 -6.12 -10.54 1.38
N ALA A 114 -6.66 -9.43 1.90
CA ALA A 114 -8.06 -9.05 1.77
C ALA A 114 -8.39 -8.36 0.43
N GLY A 115 -7.43 -8.27 -0.51
CA GLY A 115 -7.65 -7.67 -1.84
C GLY A 115 -7.90 -6.15 -1.82
N VAL A 116 -7.49 -5.47 -0.74
CA VAL A 116 -7.74 -4.04 -0.53
C VAL A 116 -6.64 -3.21 -1.19
N THR A 117 -6.92 -2.67 -2.37
CA THR A 117 -5.98 -1.85 -3.15
C THR A 117 -6.22 -0.35 -3.04
N ASP A 118 -7.05 0.13 -2.09
CA ASP A 118 -7.62 1.48 -2.15
C ASP A 118 -7.42 2.33 -0.88
N LEU A 119 -6.48 1.93 -0.02
CA LEU A 119 -6.33 2.51 1.34
C LEU A 119 -5.75 3.92 1.39
N TYR A 120 -5.26 4.47 0.27
CA TYR A 120 -4.53 5.75 0.26
C TYR A 120 -4.89 6.63 -0.93
N THR A 121 -6.12 6.51 -1.40
CA THR A 121 -6.57 7.05 -2.68
C THR A 121 -7.10 8.48 -2.53
N PRO A 122 -6.58 9.48 -3.26
CA PRO A 122 -7.17 10.81 -3.33
C PRO A 122 -8.57 10.78 -3.97
N PRO A 123 -9.44 11.80 -3.76
CA PRO A 123 -10.80 11.81 -4.27
C PRO A 123 -10.82 11.73 -5.80
N ASN A 124 -11.49 10.72 -6.37
CA ASN A 124 -11.67 10.51 -7.82
C ASN A 124 -10.44 10.87 -8.67
N PRO A 125 -9.39 10.03 -8.65
CA PRO A 125 -8.21 10.30 -9.44
C PRO A 125 -8.59 10.36 -10.92
N SER A 126 -8.07 11.35 -11.65
CA SER A 126 -8.31 11.50 -13.08
C SER A 126 -7.73 10.34 -13.89
N VAL A 127 -6.96 9.47 -13.24
CA VAL A 127 -6.40 8.23 -13.77
C VAL A 127 -6.68 7.04 -12.84
N PRO A 128 -6.88 5.82 -13.36
CA PRO A 128 -7.08 4.65 -12.52
C PRO A 128 -5.87 4.37 -11.61
N LEU A 129 -6.12 4.10 -10.33
CA LEU A 129 -5.09 3.85 -9.31
C LEU A 129 -4.31 2.57 -9.55
N ASP A 130 -4.99 1.58 -10.10
CA ASP A 130 -4.40 0.31 -10.51
C ASP A 130 -4.09 0.33 -12.01
N ALA A 131 -3.40 1.39 -12.47
CA ALA A 131 -2.89 1.46 -13.84
C ALA A 131 -1.43 0.98 -13.94
N PHE A 132 -1.15 0.34 -15.07
CA PHE A 132 0.18 -0.07 -15.50
C PHE A 132 0.51 0.61 -16.82
N TYR A 133 1.66 1.28 -16.89
CA TYR A 133 2.13 1.92 -18.12
C TYR A 133 3.27 1.08 -18.71
N PRO A 134 3.04 0.46 -19.88
CA PRO A 134 4.07 -0.33 -20.55
C PRO A 134 5.18 0.58 -21.09
N VAL A 135 6.43 0.12 -21.05
CA VAL A 135 7.54 0.76 -21.79
C VAL A 135 7.20 0.84 -23.27
N PRO A 136 7.32 2.02 -23.91
CA PRO A 136 7.07 2.16 -25.34
C PRO A 136 7.92 1.18 -26.16
N GLY A 137 7.37 0.65 -27.27
CA GLY A 137 8.06 -0.35 -28.10
C GLY A 137 9.46 0.06 -28.55
N VAL A 138 9.68 1.35 -28.82
CA VAL A 138 11.01 1.90 -29.17
C VAL A 138 12.01 1.73 -28.01
N GLY A 139 11.56 1.93 -26.77
CA GLY A 139 12.38 1.69 -25.58
C GLY A 139 12.70 0.21 -25.37
N VAL A 140 11.73 -0.67 -25.66
CA VAL A 140 11.94 -2.13 -25.62
C VAL A 140 13.00 -2.54 -26.65
N ALA A 141 12.84 -2.11 -27.91
CA ALA A 141 13.78 -2.43 -28.98
C ALA A 141 15.19 -1.91 -28.68
N GLY A 142 15.32 -0.66 -28.21
CA GLY A 142 16.61 -0.08 -27.83
C GLY A 142 17.28 -0.83 -26.67
N GLY A 143 16.50 -1.20 -25.64
CA GLY A 143 16.99 -2.02 -24.54
C GLY A 143 17.49 -3.39 -25.02
N CYS A 144 16.67 -4.12 -25.78
CA CYS A 144 17.04 -5.42 -26.33
C CYS A 144 18.28 -5.35 -27.22
N ALA A 145 18.39 -4.33 -28.07
CA ALA A 145 19.56 -4.14 -28.94
C ALA A 145 20.84 -3.90 -28.12
N LEU A 146 20.77 -3.02 -27.11
CA LEU A 146 21.92 -2.72 -26.25
C LEU A 146 22.37 -3.94 -25.45
N PHE A 147 21.45 -4.61 -24.76
CA PHE A 147 21.76 -5.81 -23.98
C PHE A 147 22.22 -6.97 -24.87
N GLY A 148 21.60 -7.13 -26.05
CA GLY A 148 22.00 -8.12 -27.04
C GLY A 148 23.43 -7.89 -27.52
N ALA A 149 23.77 -6.65 -27.89
CA ALA A 149 25.13 -6.29 -28.31
C ALA A 149 26.16 -6.52 -27.17
N LEU A 150 25.81 -6.16 -25.94
CA LEU A 150 26.68 -6.36 -24.78
C LEU A 150 26.87 -7.84 -24.45
N ALA A 151 25.80 -8.64 -24.54
CA ALA A 151 25.86 -10.09 -24.36
C ALA A 151 26.71 -10.76 -25.44
N LEU A 152 26.55 -10.36 -26.71
CA LEU A 152 27.41 -10.82 -27.79
C LEU A 152 28.88 -10.49 -27.51
N ALA A 153 29.18 -9.25 -27.11
CA ALA A 153 30.52 -8.82 -26.72
C ALA A 153 31.11 -9.63 -25.54
N ALA A 154 30.28 -10.04 -24.59
CA ALA A 154 30.70 -10.76 -23.40
C ALA A 154 30.92 -12.27 -23.60
N TYR A 155 30.14 -12.88 -24.51
CA TYR A 155 30.03 -14.34 -24.60
C TYR A 155 30.40 -14.91 -25.98
N TYR A 156 30.47 -14.10 -27.04
CA TYR A 156 30.89 -14.58 -28.36
C TYR A 156 32.43 -14.56 -28.49
N PRO A 157 33.09 -15.72 -28.62
CA PRO A 157 34.54 -15.78 -28.80
C PRO A 157 34.96 -15.13 -30.13
N GLY A 158 36.05 -14.37 -30.11
CA GLY A 158 36.59 -13.71 -31.30
C GLY A 158 36.05 -12.30 -31.58
N LEU A 159 34.96 -11.87 -30.91
CA LEU A 159 34.43 -10.51 -31.09
C LEU A 159 35.24 -9.44 -30.36
N LEU A 160 35.74 -9.76 -29.17
CA LEU A 160 36.62 -8.92 -28.37
C LEU A 160 37.83 -9.73 -27.88
N LYS A 161 38.93 -9.02 -27.59
CA LYS A 161 40.05 -9.58 -26.81
C LYS A 161 39.55 -10.05 -25.44
N SER A 162 40.23 -11.01 -24.82
CA SER A 162 39.84 -11.60 -23.52
C SER A 162 39.54 -10.54 -22.44
N GLN A 163 40.37 -9.50 -22.35
CA GLN A 163 40.14 -8.37 -21.43
C GLN A 163 38.81 -7.65 -21.72
N GLY A 164 38.49 -7.43 -23.00
CA GLY A 164 37.24 -6.80 -23.42
C GLY A 164 36.01 -7.65 -23.07
N GLN A 165 36.10 -8.98 -23.23
CA GLN A 165 35.04 -9.90 -22.84
C GLN A 165 34.81 -9.90 -21.31
N GLN A 166 35.89 -9.89 -20.52
CA GLN A 166 35.80 -9.80 -19.07
C GLN A 166 35.15 -8.49 -18.62
N ASN A 167 35.55 -7.36 -19.21
CA ASN A 167 34.95 -6.06 -18.95
C ASN A 167 33.44 -6.06 -19.32
N ALA A 168 33.07 -6.59 -20.48
CA ALA A 168 31.67 -6.70 -20.89
C ALA A 168 30.84 -7.55 -19.91
N ARG A 169 31.38 -8.67 -19.41
CA ARG A 169 30.72 -9.49 -18.37
C ARG A 169 30.54 -8.73 -17.06
N LEU A 170 31.55 -7.96 -16.64
CA LEU A 170 31.44 -7.11 -15.44
C LEU A 170 30.33 -6.06 -15.60
N VAL A 171 30.24 -5.43 -16.77
CA VAL A 171 29.17 -4.47 -17.08
C VAL A 171 27.80 -5.14 -17.03
N ILE A 172 27.61 -6.31 -17.67
CA ILE A 172 26.35 -7.06 -17.61
C ILE A 172 25.95 -7.38 -16.17
N ARG A 173 26.89 -7.88 -15.36
CA ARG A 173 26.65 -8.19 -13.94
C ARG A 173 26.28 -6.94 -13.13
N GLY A 174 26.96 -5.83 -13.38
CA GLY A 174 26.65 -4.55 -12.75
C GLY A 174 25.25 -4.06 -13.10
N ILE A 175 24.87 -4.10 -14.37
CA ILE A 175 23.53 -3.72 -14.82
C ILE A 175 22.46 -4.63 -14.21
N ALA A 176 22.69 -5.96 -14.22
CA ALA A 176 21.77 -6.91 -13.58
C ALA A 176 21.59 -6.62 -12.08
N GLY A 177 22.68 -6.30 -11.37
CA GLY A 177 22.63 -5.89 -9.97
C GLY A 177 21.81 -4.62 -9.75
N ILE A 178 22.01 -3.59 -10.59
CA ILE A 178 21.22 -2.35 -10.54
C ILE A 178 19.73 -2.65 -10.75
N HIS A 179 19.39 -3.45 -11.76
CA HIS A 179 18.00 -3.79 -12.06
C HIS A 179 17.32 -4.57 -10.93
N ILE A 180 18.03 -5.46 -10.24
CA ILE A 180 17.52 -6.15 -9.05
C ILE A 180 17.19 -5.14 -7.95
N VAL A 181 18.09 -4.19 -7.66
CA VAL A 181 17.85 -3.13 -6.67
C VAL A 181 16.64 -2.28 -7.06
N GLU A 182 16.51 -1.91 -8.33
CA GLU A 182 15.36 -1.14 -8.84
C GLU A 182 14.06 -1.95 -8.77
N GLY A 183 14.10 -3.25 -9.03
CA GLY A 183 12.98 -4.17 -8.87
C GLY A 183 12.51 -4.25 -7.41
N LEU A 184 13.44 -4.38 -6.46
CA LEU A 184 13.12 -4.35 -5.03
C LEU A 184 12.53 -2.99 -4.60
N ALA A 185 13.10 -1.88 -5.09
CA ALA A 185 12.57 -0.55 -4.85
C ALA A 185 11.15 -0.39 -5.43
N THR A 186 10.88 -0.98 -6.60
CA THR A 186 9.56 -1.00 -7.24
C THR A 186 8.54 -1.71 -6.36
N VAL A 187 8.86 -2.92 -5.88
CA VAL A 187 8.01 -3.66 -4.94
C VAL A 187 7.75 -2.81 -3.70
N PHE A 188 8.79 -2.28 -3.07
CA PHE A 188 8.66 -1.43 -1.89
C PHE A 188 7.75 -0.22 -2.13
N ILE A 189 7.89 0.47 -3.27
CA ILE A 189 7.04 1.62 -3.65
C ILE A 189 5.58 1.20 -3.84
N CYS A 190 5.33 0.09 -4.56
CA CYS A 190 3.98 -0.41 -4.79
C CYS A 190 3.30 -0.80 -3.47
N LEU A 191 4.01 -1.53 -2.61
CA LEU A 191 3.54 -1.92 -1.27
C LEU A 191 3.27 -0.71 -0.38
N ARG A 192 4.20 0.27 -0.36
CA ARG A 192 4.07 1.47 0.46
C ARG A 192 2.90 2.35 0.02
N ARG A 193 2.58 2.39 -1.28
CA ARG A 193 1.46 3.18 -1.81
C ARG A 193 0.12 2.48 -1.59
N GLY A 194 0.08 1.15 -1.66
CA GLY A 194 -1.14 0.36 -1.44
C GLY A 194 -2.21 0.50 -2.53
N TRP A 195 -1.92 1.17 -3.64
CA TRP A 195 -2.86 1.43 -4.76
C TRP A 195 -2.91 0.32 -5.82
N TYR A 196 -1.88 -0.51 -5.86
CA TYR A 196 -1.67 -1.47 -6.93
C TYR A 196 -2.15 -2.85 -6.53
N SER A 197 -2.85 -3.53 -7.43
CA SER A 197 -3.16 -4.94 -7.26
C SER A 197 -1.88 -5.80 -7.26
N PRO A 198 -1.93 -7.03 -6.71
CA PRO A 198 -0.82 -7.96 -6.82
C PRO A 198 -0.37 -8.18 -8.27
N LYS A 199 -1.34 -8.26 -9.20
CA LYS A 199 -1.08 -8.41 -10.63
C LYS A 199 -0.26 -7.24 -11.18
N ASN A 200 -0.66 -6.00 -10.90
CA ASN A 200 0.09 -4.84 -11.39
C ASN A 200 1.40 -4.62 -10.63
N THR A 201 1.49 -4.98 -9.36
CA THR A 201 2.76 -5.01 -8.63
C THR A 201 3.76 -5.94 -9.31
N ILE A 202 3.33 -7.15 -9.71
CA ILE A 202 4.15 -8.10 -10.48
C ILE A 202 4.56 -7.49 -11.82
N LYS A 203 3.61 -6.90 -12.58
CA LYS A 203 3.92 -6.28 -13.89
C LYS A 203 4.93 -5.14 -13.76
N TRP A 204 4.74 -4.23 -12.80
CA TRP A 204 5.67 -3.13 -12.53
C TRP A 204 7.06 -3.67 -12.18
N THR A 205 7.13 -4.68 -11.32
CA THR A 205 8.38 -5.30 -10.89
C THR A 205 9.11 -5.98 -12.05
N LEU A 206 8.42 -6.80 -12.83
CA LEU A 206 9.00 -7.47 -14.00
C LEU A 206 9.48 -6.45 -15.05
N GLN A 207 8.68 -5.42 -15.32
CA GLN A 207 9.08 -4.36 -16.24
C GLN A 207 10.31 -3.60 -15.73
N THR A 208 10.41 -3.33 -14.42
CA THR A 208 11.61 -2.69 -13.86
C THR A 208 12.83 -3.61 -13.88
N LEU A 209 12.66 -4.92 -13.65
CA LEU A 209 13.78 -5.86 -13.79
C LEU A 209 14.31 -5.92 -15.23
N LEU A 210 13.46 -5.72 -16.23
CA LEU A 210 13.85 -5.75 -17.65
C LEU A 210 14.38 -4.41 -18.16
N PHE A 211 13.75 -3.30 -17.79
CA PHE A 211 14.02 -1.98 -18.38
C PHE A 211 14.52 -0.93 -17.37
N GLY A 212 14.75 -1.35 -16.13
CA GLY A 212 15.34 -0.55 -15.07
C GLY A 212 14.65 0.79 -14.84
N PHE A 213 15.47 1.84 -14.74
CA PHE A 213 15.05 3.22 -14.51
C PHE A 213 13.93 3.73 -15.45
N GLY A 214 13.85 3.22 -16.69
CA GLY A 214 12.79 3.57 -17.63
C GLY A 214 11.39 3.19 -17.12
N SER A 215 11.27 1.99 -16.54
CA SER A 215 10.03 1.55 -15.88
C SER A 215 9.77 2.34 -14.59
N LEU A 216 10.80 2.55 -13.77
CA LEU A 216 10.67 3.27 -12.51
C LEU A 216 10.20 4.73 -12.70
N ARG A 217 10.66 5.39 -13.77
CA ARG A 217 10.16 6.72 -14.18
C ARG A 217 8.67 6.70 -14.47
N GLN A 218 8.18 5.67 -15.16
CA GLN A 218 6.75 5.55 -15.45
C GLN A 218 5.93 5.29 -14.19
N LEU A 219 6.42 4.46 -13.27
CA LEU A 219 5.78 4.25 -11.97
C LEU A 219 5.72 5.55 -11.13
N LYS A 220 6.75 6.39 -11.23
CA LYS A 220 6.76 7.72 -10.60
C LYS A 220 5.79 8.68 -11.27
N ARG A 221 5.74 8.71 -12.61
CA ARG A 221 4.79 9.55 -13.37
C ARG A 221 3.34 9.19 -13.08
N HIS A 222 3.02 7.90 -13.05
CA HIS A 222 1.69 7.45 -12.69
C HIS A 222 1.28 7.97 -11.30
N ALA A 223 2.16 7.88 -10.30
CA ALA A 223 1.87 8.46 -8.99
C ALA A 223 1.77 9.99 -8.99
N ALA A 224 2.49 10.69 -9.86
CA ALA A 224 2.31 12.12 -10.02
C ALA A 224 0.91 12.44 -10.58
N HIS A 225 0.43 11.67 -11.56
CA HIS A 225 -0.92 11.84 -12.11
C HIS A 225 -2.01 11.56 -11.07
N VAL A 226 -1.88 10.49 -10.28
CA VAL A 226 -2.81 10.18 -9.19
C VAL A 226 -2.86 11.32 -8.16
N ARG A 227 -1.74 11.97 -7.85
CA ARG A 227 -1.67 13.07 -6.87
C ARG A 227 -2.10 14.44 -7.40
N ALA A 228 -2.09 14.62 -8.71
CA ALA A 228 -2.53 15.86 -9.36
C ALA A 228 -4.05 15.90 -9.57
N SER A 229 -4.75 14.86 -9.13
CA SER A 229 -6.21 14.74 -9.08
C SER A 229 -6.71 15.09 -7.69
#